data_AF-A0A6A6GRP9-F1
#
_entry.id   AF-A0A6A6GRP9-F1
#
_cell.length_a   1.000
_cell.length_b   1.000
_cell.length_c   1.000
_cell.angle_alpha   90.00
_cell.angle_beta   90.00
_cell.angle_gamma   90.00
#
_symmetry.space_group_name_H-M   'P 1'
#
loop_
_entity.id
_entity.type
_entity.pdbx_description
1 polymer ?
#
loop_
_entity_poly.entity_id
_entity_poly.type
_entity_poly.pdbx_seq_one_letter_code
_entity_poly.pdbx_strand_id
1 'polypeptide(L)'
;MDVDEVEEEKEEKRRLLVLRGYVLTATNLFAARIPLTGNYDPKGHWEWTACLWRGIVAPDVIIYVKDVDGKEGVDLGGCEVLDDGRLIVVRRCRGETEKTGVEGVQAGALRRLGFEVGEWLRSFSG
;
A
#
# COMPACT_ATOMS: atom_id res chain seq x y z
N MET A 1 -37.97 36.91 16.09
CA MET A 1 -36.90 37.57 15.33
C MET A 1 -35.72 37.59 16.29
N ASP A 2 -34.80 36.64 16.29
CA ASP A 2 -34.41 35.66 15.28
C ASP A 2 -33.83 34.45 16.03
N VAL A 3 -34.25 33.25 15.63
CA VAL A 3 -33.67 32.00 16.14
C VAL A 3 -32.50 31.72 15.22
N ASP A 4 -31.29 31.81 15.75
CA ASP A 4 -30.06 31.49 15.04
C ASP A 4 -30.18 30.11 14.39
N GLU A 5 -30.34 30.08 13.06
CA GLU A 5 -30.17 28.89 12.24
C GLU A 5 -28.68 28.52 12.31
N VAL A 6 -28.35 27.60 13.20
CA VAL A 6 -27.05 26.92 13.19
C VAL A 6 -27.01 26.13 11.89
N GLU A 7 -26.33 26.68 10.88
CA GLU A 7 -26.01 25.95 9.65
C GLU A 7 -25.20 24.71 10.04
N GLU A 8 -25.85 23.54 10.00
CA GLU A 8 -25.18 22.25 10.05
C GLU A 8 -24.22 22.17 8.86
N GLU A 9 -22.91 22.31 9.10
CA GLU A 9 -21.89 21.99 8.12
C GLU A 9 -22.13 20.55 7.65
N LYS A 10 -22.61 20.40 6.41
CA LYS A 10 -22.76 19.10 5.76
C LYS A 10 -21.37 18.51 5.58
N GLU A 11 -20.99 17.61 6.47
CA GLU A 11 -19.78 16.80 6.37
C GLU A 11 -19.80 16.04 5.03
N GLU A 12 -18.93 16.43 4.10
CA GLU A 12 -18.88 15.83 2.77
C GLU A 12 -18.35 14.38 2.89
N LYS A 13 -19.27 13.42 2.74
CA LYS A 13 -18.95 12.00 2.92
C LYS A 13 -18.08 11.48 1.77
N ARG A 14 -16.77 11.41 2.01
CA ARG A 14 -15.80 10.86 1.05
C ARG A 14 -15.91 9.34 0.96
N ARG A 15 -15.80 8.82 -0.27
CA ARG A 15 -15.75 7.38 -0.53
C ARG A 15 -14.29 6.97 -0.68
N LEU A 16 -13.86 6.04 0.16
CA LEU A 16 -12.55 5.43 0.09
C LEU A 16 -12.72 3.94 -0.26
N LEU A 17 -11.94 3.48 -1.22
CA LEU A 17 -11.88 2.07 -1.61
C LEU A 17 -10.49 1.52 -1.31
N VAL A 18 -10.43 0.50 -0.44
CA VAL A 18 -9.19 -0.23 -0.19
C VAL A 18 -9.13 -1.43 -1.13
N LEU A 19 -8.18 -1.43 -2.05
CA LEU A 19 -7.93 -2.54 -2.95
C LEU A 19 -6.81 -3.44 -2.40
N ARG A 20 -7.14 -4.70 -2.10
CA ARG A 20 -6.14 -5.69 -1.70
C ARG A 20 -5.59 -6.40 -2.93
N GLY A 21 -4.27 -6.37 -3.09
CA GLY A 21 -3.58 -7.09 -4.16
C GLY A 21 -3.78 -6.44 -5.53
N TYR A 22 -3.24 -5.23 -5.69
CA TYR A 22 -3.22 -4.52 -6.96
C TYR A 22 -2.15 -5.10 -7.92
N VAL A 23 -1.78 -4.36 -8.97
CA VAL A 23 -0.98 -4.81 -10.13
C VAL A 23 0.27 -5.60 -9.77
N LEU A 24 1.09 -5.17 -8.81
CA LEU A 24 2.32 -5.90 -8.45
C LEU A 24 2.01 -7.28 -7.83
N THR A 25 1.06 -7.33 -6.88
CA THR A 25 0.64 -8.59 -6.25
C THR A 25 -0.03 -9.52 -7.26
N ALA A 26 -0.91 -8.96 -8.11
CA ALA A 26 -1.57 -9.71 -9.17
C ALA A 26 -0.53 -10.28 -10.15
N THR A 27 0.44 -9.46 -10.59
CA THR A 27 1.53 -9.91 -11.47
C THR A 27 2.30 -11.08 -10.86
N ASN A 28 2.74 -10.96 -9.61
CA ASN A 28 3.44 -12.05 -8.92
C ASN A 28 2.59 -13.34 -8.87
N LEU A 29 1.31 -13.21 -8.55
CA LEU A 29 0.39 -14.35 -8.45
C LEU A 29 0.19 -15.04 -9.81
N PHE A 30 -0.06 -14.26 -10.87
CA PHE A 30 -0.34 -14.82 -12.18
C PHE A 30 0.92 -15.34 -12.88
N ALA A 31 2.06 -14.66 -12.74
CA ALA A 31 3.33 -15.13 -13.29
C ALA A 31 3.78 -16.46 -12.66
N ALA A 32 3.43 -16.69 -11.39
CA ALA A 32 3.70 -17.96 -10.71
C ALA A 32 2.70 -19.08 -11.07
N ARG A 33 1.50 -18.74 -11.54
CA ARG A 33 0.43 -19.71 -11.85
C ARG A 33 0.34 -20.08 -13.32
N ILE A 34 0.68 -19.15 -14.21
CA ILE A 34 0.69 -19.41 -15.65
C ILE A 34 1.91 -20.27 -15.95
N PRO A 35 1.75 -21.43 -16.60
CA PRO A 35 2.89 -22.28 -16.94
C PRO A 35 3.90 -21.53 -17.80
N LEU A 36 5.18 -21.60 -17.41
CA LEU A 36 6.28 -21.15 -18.25
C LEU A 36 6.35 -22.06 -19.48
N THR A 37 5.99 -21.52 -20.65
CA THR A 37 6.03 -22.26 -21.92
C THR A 37 6.98 -21.56 -22.90
N GLY A 38 7.72 -22.36 -23.68
CA GLY A 38 8.68 -21.84 -24.67
C GLY A 38 10.02 -21.37 -24.06
N ASN A 39 10.65 -20.40 -24.73
CA ASN A 39 12.02 -19.92 -24.43
C ASN A 39 12.06 -18.68 -23.50
N TYR A 40 10.98 -18.38 -22.77
CA TYR A 40 11.01 -17.29 -21.79
C TYR A 40 11.86 -17.67 -20.58
N ASP A 41 12.75 -16.77 -20.17
CA ASP A 41 13.35 -16.86 -18.84
C ASP A 41 12.33 -16.40 -17.77
N PRO A 42 12.51 -16.76 -16.49
CA PRO A 42 11.55 -16.41 -15.44
C PRO A 42 11.27 -14.90 -15.34
N LYS A 43 12.30 -14.07 -15.56
CA LYS A 43 12.15 -12.61 -15.57
C LYS A 43 11.31 -12.16 -16.76
N GLY A 44 11.61 -12.62 -17.97
CA GLY A 44 10.83 -12.28 -19.17
C GLY A 44 9.37 -12.70 -19.06
N HIS A 45 9.09 -13.86 -18.46
CA HIS A 45 7.71 -14.29 -18.21
C HIS A 45 6.98 -13.40 -17.21
N TRP A 46 7.66 -12.98 -16.14
CA TRP A 46 7.11 -12.05 -15.18
C TRP A 46 6.84 -10.67 -15.82
N GLU A 47 7.78 -10.16 -16.60
CA GLU A 47 7.64 -8.90 -17.32
C GLU A 47 6.47 -8.95 -18.31
N TRP A 48 6.33 -10.05 -19.06
CA TRP A 48 5.19 -10.29 -19.92
C TRP A 48 3.87 -10.31 -19.13
N THR A 49 3.83 -10.96 -17.95
CA THR A 49 2.64 -10.94 -17.10
C THR A 49 2.32 -9.52 -16.62
N ALA A 50 3.34 -8.74 -16.25
CA ALA A 50 3.18 -7.35 -15.80
C ALA A 50 2.58 -6.47 -16.91
N CYS A 51 2.93 -6.78 -18.16
CA CYS A 51 2.44 -6.07 -19.34
C CYS A 51 0.92 -6.19 -19.54
N LEU A 52 0.28 -7.22 -18.99
CA LEU A 52 -1.16 -7.43 -19.12
C LEU A 52 -2.00 -6.37 -18.39
N TRP A 53 -1.39 -5.62 -17.46
CA TRP A 53 -2.07 -4.59 -16.66
C TRP A 53 -1.95 -3.19 -17.25
N ARG A 54 -1.37 -3.03 -18.45
CA ARG A 54 -1.34 -1.72 -19.11
C ARG A 54 -2.76 -1.23 -19.38
N GLY A 55 -3.03 0.03 -19.03
CA GLY A 55 -4.35 0.65 -19.17
C GLY A 55 -5.26 0.49 -17.94
N ILE A 56 -4.82 -0.21 -16.88
CA ILE A 56 -5.54 -0.22 -15.61
C ILE A 56 -5.30 1.10 -14.86
N VAL A 57 -6.39 1.70 -14.37
CA VAL A 57 -6.36 2.95 -13.61
C VAL A 57 -5.57 2.76 -12.32
N ALA A 58 -4.52 3.56 -12.14
CA ALA A 58 -3.68 3.52 -10.94
C ALA A 58 -4.46 4.01 -9.70
N PRO A 59 -4.24 3.41 -8.52
CA PRO A 59 -4.73 3.94 -7.26
C PRO A 59 -4.10 5.29 -6.96
N ASP A 60 -4.82 6.12 -6.18
CA ASP A 60 -4.29 7.42 -5.76
C ASP A 60 -3.12 7.29 -4.78
N VAL A 61 -3.15 6.26 -3.93
CA VAL A 61 -2.05 5.87 -3.02
C VAL A 61 -1.85 4.38 -3.06
N ILE A 62 -0.58 3.96 -3.11
CA ILE A 62 -0.15 2.57 -3.09
C ILE A 62 0.58 2.32 -1.78
N ILE A 63 0.07 1.38 -0.99
CA ILE A 63 0.75 0.86 0.20
C ILE A 63 1.36 -0.49 -0.17
N TYR A 64 2.69 -0.55 -0.24
CA TYR A 64 3.43 -1.76 -0.57
C TYR A 64 4.01 -2.41 0.69
N VAL A 65 3.49 -3.58 1.05
CA VAL A 65 4.02 -4.36 2.17
C VAL A 65 5.13 -5.28 1.66
N LYS A 66 6.36 -5.03 2.11
CA LYS A 66 7.56 -5.80 1.74
C LYS A 66 7.95 -6.74 2.88
N ASP A 67 7.82 -8.04 2.64
CA ASP A 67 8.34 -9.04 3.57
C ASP A 67 9.87 -8.99 3.56
N VAL A 68 10.48 -8.92 4.74
CA VAL A 68 11.93 -8.91 4.95
C VAL A 68 12.33 -10.00 5.94
N ASP A 69 13.51 -10.60 5.69
CA ASP A 69 14.12 -11.54 6.64
C ASP A 69 14.73 -10.74 7.80
N GLY A 70 14.39 -11.12 9.04
CA GLY A 70 14.91 -10.50 10.27
C GLY A 70 16.38 -10.82 10.57
N LYS A 71 17.26 -10.77 9.57
CA LYS A 71 18.70 -10.97 9.77
C LYS A 71 19.31 -9.72 10.42
N GLU A 72 20.21 -9.94 11.37
CA GLU A 72 20.90 -8.88 12.14
C GLU A 72 21.47 -7.78 11.21
N GLY A 73 21.13 -6.53 11.50
CA GLY A 73 21.72 -5.35 10.85
C GLY A 73 20.90 -4.71 9.72
N VAL A 74 19.77 -5.29 9.31
CA VAL A 74 18.82 -4.62 8.41
C VAL A 74 17.88 -3.76 9.25
N ASP A 75 17.73 -2.47 8.94
CA ASP A 75 16.72 -1.63 9.56
C ASP A 75 15.32 -2.23 9.33
N LEU A 76 14.78 -2.83 10.39
CA LEU A 76 13.49 -3.54 10.43
C LEU A 76 12.31 -2.56 10.53
N GLY A 77 12.58 -1.26 10.78
CA GLY A 77 11.56 -0.27 11.16
C GLY A 77 11.01 0.62 10.04
N GLY A 78 11.28 0.28 8.78
CA GLY A 78 11.04 1.19 7.66
C GLY A 78 9.57 1.30 7.25
N CYS A 79 8.97 2.46 7.51
CA CYS A 79 7.93 3.05 6.66
C CYS A 79 8.61 4.11 5.78
N GLU A 80 8.74 3.83 4.49
CA GLU A 80 9.40 4.68 3.51
C GLU A 80 8.35 5.30 2.60
N VAL A 81 8.46 6.60 2.37
CA VAL A 81 7.53 7.37 1.55
C VAL A 81 8.24 7.82 0.30
N LEU A 82 7.67 7.47 -0.84
CA LEU A 82 8.20 7.67 -2.17
C LEU A 82 7.12 8.33 -3.04
N ASP A 83 7.51 8.78 -4.23
CA ASP A 83 6.60 9.34 -5.24
C ASP A 83 5.69 10.43 -4.65
N ASP A 84 6.29 11.40 -3.96
CA ASP A 84 5.60 12.52 -3.31
C ASP A 84 4.42 12.11 -2.42
N GLY A 85 4.54 10.98 -1.72
CA GLY A 85 3.50 10.47 -0.81
C GLY A 85 2.53 9.48 -1.43
N ARG A 86 2.64 9.19 -2.74
CA ARG A 86 1.76 8.25 -3.44
C ARG A 86 2.19 6.80 -3.30
N LEU A 87 3.45 6.54 -2.97
CA LEU A 87 3.96 5.19 -2.72
C LEU A 87 4.52 5.10 -1.30
N ILE A 88 3.86 4.31 -0.45
CA ILE A 88 4.29 4.07 0.92
C ILE A 88 4.72 2.61 1.05
N VAL A 89 6.01 2.38 1.31
CA VAL A 89 6.59 1.04 1.50
C VAL A 89 6.69 0.74 2.98
N VAL A 90 6.06 -0.36 3.40
CA VAL A 90 6.07 -0.82 4.79
C VAL A 90 6.78 -2.16 4.86
N ARG A 91 7.82 -2.25 5.68
CA ARG A 91 8.53 -3.51 5.90
C ARG A 91 7.77 -4.37 6.91
N ARG A 92 7.69 -5.67 6.62
CA ARG A 92 7.12 -6.70 7.50
C ARG A 92 8.14 -7.81 7.75
N CYS A 93 8.54 -7.98 9.00
CA CYS A 93 9.45 -9.03 9.45
C CYS A 93 8.65 -10.26 9.87
N ARG A 94 8.83 -11.39 9.20
CA ARG A 94 8.17 -12.64 9.60
C ARG A 94 8.84 -13.21 10.86
N GLY A 95 8.05 -13.52 11.88
CA GLY A 95 8.50 -14.25 13.08
C GLY A 95 8.67 -13.42 14.35
N GLU A 96 8.57 -12.08 14.27
CA GLU A 96 8.48 -11.22 15.46
C GLU A 96 7.03 -10.84 15.73
N THR A 97 6.47 -11.38 16.81
CA THR A 97 5.19 -10.92 17.35
C THR A 97 5.45 -9.67 18.18
N GLU A 98 5.59 -8.50 17.54
CA GLU A 98 5.42 -7.25 18.29
C GLU A 98 4.02 -7.20 18.89
N LYS A 99 3.87 -6.56 20.06
CA LYS A 99 2.58 -6.27 20.71
C LYS A 99 1.82 -5.16 19.98
N THR A 100 1.78 -5.22 18.66
CA THR A 100 1.12 -4.25 17.79
C THR A 100 -0.02 -4.96 17.07
N GLY A 101 -1.01 -4.19 16.60
CA GLY A 101 -2.22 -4.74 15.99
C GLY A 101 -2.01 -5.50 14.66
N VAL A 102 -0.76 -5.56 14.14
CA VAL A 102 -0.40 -6.24 12.89
C VAL A 102 0.88 -7.05 13.10
N GLU A 103 0.79 -8.37 12.94
CA GLU A 103 1.92 -9.29 13.10
C GLU A 103 3.08 -8.93 12.17
N GLY A 104 4.29 -8.86 12.73
CA GLY A 104 5.53 -8.63 11.99
C GLY A 104 5.74 -7.19 11.50
N VAL A 105 4.88 -6.23 11.87
CA VAL A 105 5.08 -4.81 11.51
C VAL A 105 5.36 -3.98 12.75
N GLN A 106 6.42 -3.18 12.69
CA GLN A 106 6.85 -2.38 13.83
C GLN A 106 5.82 -1.30 14.21
N ALA A 107 5.64 -1.05 15.51
CA ALA A 107 4.75 0.00 16.03
C ALA A 107 5.07 1.40 15.44
N GLY A 108 6.35 1.70 15.24
CA GLY A 108 6.82 2.94 14.62
C GLY A 108 6.37 3.06 13.17
N ALA A 109 6.54 2.00 12.39
CA ALA A 109 6.12 1.94 10.99
C ALA A 109 4.59 2.09 10.84
N LEU A 110 3.79 1.45 11.70
CA LEU A 110 2.33 1.60 11.71
C LEU A 110 1.89 3.03 12.05
N ARG A 111 2.53 3.66 13.04
CA ARG A 111 2.24 5.06 13.39
C ARG A 111 2.60 6.01 12.24
N ARG A 112 3.74 5.80 11.59
CA ARG A 112 4.14 6.62 10.43
C ARG A 112 3.19 6.40 9.25
N LEU A 113 2.83 5.16 8.93
CA LEU A 113 1.85 4.85 7.88
C LEU A 113 0.51 5.56 8.14
N GLY A 114 -0.02 5.47 9.37
CA GLY A 114 -1.26 6.13 9.74
C GLY A 114 -1.20 7.65 9.63
N PHE A 115 -0.05 8.25 9.99
CA PHE A 115 0.19 9.68 9.79
C PHE A 115 0.15 10.06 8.30
N GLU A 116 0.91 9.37 7.44
CA GLU A 116 1.00 9.70 6.02
C GLU A 116 -0.32 9.53 5.28
N VAL A 117 -1.02 8.42 5.52
CA VAL A 117 -2.36 8.21 4.95
C VAL A 117 -3.33 9.28 5.47
N GLY A 118 -3.22 9.67 6.73
CA GLY A 118 -4.04 10.75 7.31
C GLY A 118 -3.77 12.11 6.65
N GLU A 119 -2.51 12.47 6.45
CA GLU A 119 -2.13 13.71 5.77
C GLU A 119 -2.57 13.70 4.30
N TRP A 120 -2.44 12.57 3.61
CA TRP A 120 -2.93 12.42 2.24
C TRP A 120 -4.45 12.61 2.14
N LEU A 121 -5.22 12.03 3.07
CA LEU A 121 -6.68 12.21 3.12
C LEU A 121 -7.10 13.66 3.42
N ARG A 122 -6.29 14.38 4.21
CA ARG A 122 -6.50 15.81 4.48
C ARG A 122 -6.12 16.68 3.30
N SER A 123 -5.02 16.40 2.59
CA SER A 123 -4.62 17.22 1.44
C SER A 123 -5.60 17.14 0.26
N PHE A 124 -6.35 16.04 0.16
CA PHE A 124 -7.46 15.88 -0.78
C PHE A 124 -8.69 16.74 -0.43
N SER A 125 -8.67 17.50 0.68
CA SER A 125 -9.79 18.31 1.19
C SER A 125 -9.83 19.76 0.68
N GLY A 126 -9.16 20.08 -0.42
CA GLY A 126 -9.21 21.41 -1.03
C GLY A 126 -10.61 21.80 -1.47
#